data_AF-A0A1L8Z8P7-F1
#
_entry.id   AF-A0A1L8Z8P7-F1
#
_cell.length_a   1.000
_cell.length_b   1.000
_cell.length_c   1.000
_cell.angle_alpha   90.00
_cell.angle_beta   90.00
_cell.angle_gamma   90.00
#
_symmetry.space_group_name_H-M   'P 1'
#
loop_
_entity.id
_entity.type
_entity.pdbx_description
1 polymer ?
#
loop_
_entity_poly.entity_id
_entity_poly.type
_entity_poly.pdbx_seq_one_letter_code
_entity_poly.pdbx_strand_id
1 'polypeptide(L)'
;MNNLGYNALKIENIRLEFLNKGFSEEAIEFVLLQNDNYNFEVLKEKMNSLEQQIINVEKNFQKDINGVYVKIDNVEKSLNAKIDSVEKNLNAKIDSV
;
A
#
# COMPACT_ATOMS: atom_id res chain seq x y z
N MET A 1 -5.81 22.98 -11.46
CA MET A 1 -5.23 22.15 -10.38
C MET A 1 -5.12 23.03 -9.15
N ASN A 2 -6.12 22.97 -8.26
CA ASN A 2 -6.08 23.74 -7.01
C ASN A 2 -5.24 22.96 -6.01
N ASN A 3 -4.07 23.50 -5.67
CA ASN A 3 -3.09 22.90 -4.78
C ASN A 3 -3.70 22.75 -3.37
N LEU A 4 -3.68 21.53 -2.83
CA LEU A 4 -4.03 21.18 -1.45
C LEU A 4 -3.40 22.12 -0.40
N GLY A 5 -2.15 22.52 -0.63
CA GLY A 5 -1.46 23.48 0.23
C GLY A 5 -2.16 24.83 0.30
N TYR A 6 -2.84 25.27 -0.77
CA TYR A 6 -3.55 26.54 -0.80
C TYR A 6 -4.83 26.53 0.06
N ASN A 7 -5.51 25.38 0.13
CA ASN A 7 -6.73 25.23 0.94
C ASN A 7 -6.43 25.05 2.43
N ALA A 8 -5.41 24.27 2.79
CA ALA A 8 -4.98 24.12 4.19
C ALA A 8 -4.46 25.45 4.77
N LEU A 9 -3.68 26.20 3.97
CA LEU A 9 -3.28 27.57 4.32
C LEU A 9 -4.50 28.48 4.50
N LYS A 10 -5.56 28.31 3.70
CA LYS A 10 -6.77 29.12 3.79
C LYS A 10 -7.59 28.85 5.07
N ILE A 11 -7.70 27.59 5.51
CA ILE A 11 -8.42 27.25 6.75
C ILE A 11 -7.63 27.71 7.98
N GLU A 12 -6.31 27.49 8.02
CA GLU A 12 -5.50 27.97 9.15
C GLU A 12 -5.51 29.50 9.22
N ASN A 13 -5.47 30.18 8.07
CA ASN A 13 -5.64 31.64 8.03
C ASN A 13 -7.01 32.06 8.58
N ILE A 14 -8.09 31.36 8.24
CA ILE A 14 -9.43 31.63 8.79
C ILE A 14 -9.46 31.39 10.30
N ARG A 15 -8.89 30.27 10.79
CA ARG A 15 -8.78 29.97 12.23
C ARG A 15 -8.05 31.09 12.97
N LEU A 16 -6.90 31.52 12.46
CA LEU A 16 -6.12 32.62 13.02
C LEU A 16 -6.87 33.96 13.00
N GLU A 17 -7.64 34.27 11.94
CA GLU A 17 -8.49 35.46 11.89
C GLU A 17 -9.57 35.46 12.97
N PHE A 18 -10.23 34.31 13.21
CA PHE A 18 -11.23 34.20 14.27
C PHE A 18 -10.60 34.33 15.67
N LEU A 19 -9.43 33.73 15.90
CA LEU A 19 -8.68 33.91 17.15
C LEU A 19 -8.32 35.38 17.38
N ASN A 20 -7.85 36.07 16.35
CA ASN A 20 -7.52 37.51 16.41
C ASN A 20 -8.73 38.40 16.68
N LYS A 21 -9.94 37.92 16.36
CA LYS A 21 -11.20 38.61 16.67
C LYS A 21 -11.75 38.28 18.07
N GLY A 22 -11.04 37.46 18.84
CA GLY A 22 -11.38 37.13 20.23
C GLY A 22 -12.39 36.00 20.39
N PHE A 23 -12.64 35.20 19.35
CA PHE A 23 -13.43 33.97 19.49
C PHE A 23 -12.64 32.91 20.24
N SER A 24 -13.33 32.10 21.08
CA SER A 24 -12.68 30.98 21.77
C SER A 24 -12.38 29.84 20.80
N GLU A 25 -11.37 29.01 21.12
CA GLU A 25 -11.01 27.86 20.29
C GLU A 25 -12.19 26.90 20.10
N GLU A 26 -13.00 26.69 21.14
CA GLU A 26 -14.15 25.78 21.07
C GLU A 26 -15.22 26.27 20.09
N ALA A 27 -15.48 27.59 20.04
CA ALA A 27 -16.43 28.17 19.10
C ALA A 27 -15.92 28.08 17.64
N ILE A 28 -14.61 28.25 17.46
CA ILE A 28 -13.96 28.15 16.15
C ILE A 28 -13.95 26.70 15.68
N GLU A 29 -13.59 25.76 16.55
CA GLU A 29 -13.65 24.33 16.25
C GLU A 29 -15.07 23.90 15.91
N PHE A 30 -16.10 24.37 16.64
CA PHE A 30 -17.49 24.07 16.30
C PHE A 30 -17.86 24.55 14.89
N VAL A 31 -17.54 25.80 14.53
CA VAL A 31 -17.85 26.36 13.20
C VAL A 31 -17.07 25.68 12.09
N LEU A 32 -15.78 25.40 12.31
CA LEU A 32 -14.95 24.73 11.32
C LEU A 32 -15.37 23.27 11.14
N LEU A 33 -15.72 22.56 12.20
CA LEU A 33 -16.21 21.17 12.15
C LEU A 33 -17.55 21.05 11.41
N GLN A 34 -18.42 22.06 11.50
CA GLN A 34 -19.68 22.14 10.76
C GLN A 34 -19.51 22.67 9.32
N ASN A 35 -18.29 23.10 8.93
CA ASN A 35 -18.02 23.52 7.56
C ASN A 35 -17.68 22.29 6.70
N ASP A 36 -18.44 22.10 5.62
CA ASP A 36 -18.22 20.99 4.68
C ASP A 36 -16.78 20.94 4.12
N ASN A 37 -16.08 22.08 4.02
CA ASN A 37 -14.69 22.12 3.58
C ASN A 37 -13.73 21.45 4.57
N TYR A 38 -13.94 21.59 5.89
CA TYR A 38 -13.09 20.92 6.88
C TYR A 38 -13.30 19.41 6.87
N ASN A 39 -14.57 18.98 6.79
CA ASN A 39 -14.92 17.57 6.66
C ASN A 39 -14.35 16.95 5.37
N PHE A 40 -14.32 17.72 4.27
CA PHE A 40 -13.72 17.29 3.01
C PHE A 40 -12.20 17.09 3.11
N GLU A 41 -11.46 18.01 3.73
CA GLU A 41 -10.01 17.86 3.88
C GLU A 41 -9.65 16.67 4.81
N VAL A 42 -10.37 16.48 5.92
CA VAL A 42 -10.20 15.31 6.79
C VAL A 42 -10.51 14.01 6.05
N LEU A 43 -11.58 13.98 5.26
CA LEU A 43 -11.94 12.82 4.43
C LEU A 43 -10.85 12.53 3.40
N LYS A 44 -10.30 13.57 2.77
CA LYS A 44 -9.24 13.46 1.78
C LYS A 44 -7.95 12.89 2.37
N GLU A 45 -7.54 13.36 3.54
CA GLU A 45 -6.39 12.79 4.26
C GLU A 45 -6.61 11.31 4.61
N LYS A 46 -7.82 10.95 5.04
CA LYS A 46 -8.18 9.54 5.26
C LYS A 46 -8.12 8.72 3.98
N MET A 47 -8.60 9.25 2.85
CA MET A 47 -8.49 8.59 1.54
C MET A 47 -7.04 8.40 1.12
N ASN A 48 -6.20 9.43 1.24
CA ASN A 48 -4.76 9.32 0.95
C ASN A 48 -4.09 8.24 1.82
N SER A 49 -4.43 8.19 3.11
CA SER A 49 -3.93 7.14 4.02
C SER A 49 -4.38 5.74 3.60
N LEU A 50 -5.65 5.58 3.21
CA LEU A 50 -6.17 4.31 2.71
C LEU A 50 -5.49 3.89 1.41
N GLU A 51 -5.26 4.81 0.48
CA GLU A 51 -4.51 4.55 -0.75
C GLU A 51 -3.10 4.02 -0.45
N GLN A 52 -2.38 4.63 0.50
CA GLN A 52 -1.05 4.14 0.90
C GLN A 52 -1.11 2.77 1.56
N GLN A 53 -2.13 2.49 2.37
CA GLN A 53 -2.34 1.16 2.96
C GLN A 53 -2.61 0.11 1.90
N ILE A 54 -3.43 0.42 0.89
CA ILE A 54 -3.72 -0.46 -0.25
C ILE A 54 -2.43 -0.76 -1.03
N ILE A 55 -1.65 0.27 -1.38
CA ILE A 55 -0.37 0.10 -2.08
C ILE A 55 0.59 -0.82 -1.29
N ASN A 56 0.63 -0.69 0.03
CA ASN A 56 1.45 -1.54 0.88
C ASN A 56 0.97 -3.00 0.89
N VAL A 57 -0.34 -3.22 0.94
CA VAL A 57 -0.94 -4.57 0.83
C VAL A 57 -0.60 -5.19 -0.54
N GLU A 58 -0.76 -4.44 -1.63
CA GLU A 58 -0.41 -4.90 -2.98
C GLU A 58 1.07 -5.28 -3.10
N LYS A 59 1.98 -4.47 -2.55
CA LYS A 59 3.42 -4.78 -2.52
C LYS A 59 3.73 -6.06 -1.75
N ASN A 60 3.07 -6.28 -0.62
CA ASN A 60 3.25 -7.51 0.16
C ASN A 60 2.77 -8.74 -0.62
N PHE A 61 1.61 -8.67 -1.26
CA PHE A 61 1.13 -9.76 -2.12
C PHE A 61 2.05 -10.01 -3.31
N GLN A 62 2.57 -8.97 -3.96
CA GLN A 62 3.55 -9.15 -5.04
C GLN A 62 4.82 -9.88 -4.56
N LYS A 63 5.30 -9.55 -3.35
CA LYS A 63 6.44 -10.23 -2.73
C LYS A 63 6.14 -11.70 -2.45
N ASP A 64 4.96 -12.00 -1.91
CA ASP A 64 4.55 -13.37 -1.61
C ASP A 64 4.41 -14.21 -2.90
N ILE A 65 3.79 -13.64 -3.94
CA ILE A 65 3.66 -14.25 -5.27
C ILE A 65 5.04 -14.54 -5.86
N ASN A 66 5.96 -13.58 -5.84
CA ASN A 66 7.33 -13.77 -6.32
C ASN A 66 8.04 -14.88 -5.53
N GLY A 67 7.84 -14.94 -4.21
CA GLY A 67 8.35 -16.01 -3.36
C GLY A 67 7.80 -17.39 -3.72
N VAL A 68 6.53 -17.48 -4.09
CA VAL A 68 5.90 -18.72 -4.58
C VAL A 68 6.50 -19.13 -5.93
N TYR A 69 6.65 -18.21 -6.89
CA TYR A 69 7.29 -18.49 -8.18
C TYR A 69 8.69 -19.09 -8.02
N VAL A 70 9.52 -18.50 -7.16
CA VAL A 70 10.88 -19.02 -6.88
C VAL A 70 10.83 -20.43 -6.29
N LYS A 71 9.89 -20.71 -5.37
CA LYS A 71 9.74 -22.06 -4.81
C LYS A 71 9.32 -23.08 -5.86
N ILE A 72 8.39 -22.71 -6.76
CA ILE A 72 7.94 -23.58 -7.85
C ILE A 72 9.09 -23.88 -8.81
N ASP A 73 9.84 -22.87 -9.26
CA ASP A 73 10.99 -23.03 -10.15
C ASP A 73 12.07 -23.95 -9.53
N ASN A 74 12.35 -23.80 -8.23
CA ASN A 74 13.28 -24.69 -7.52
C ASN A 74 12.77 -26.14 -7.43
N VAL A 75 11.47 -26.34 -7.21
CA VAL A 75 10.85 -27.67 -7.21
C VAL A 75 10.94 -28.31 -8.60
N GLU A 76 10.61 -27.56 -9.65
CA GLU A 76 10.68 -28.01 -11.04
C GLU A 76 12.10 -28.47 -11.40
N LYS A 77 13.12 -27.63 -11.13
CA LYS A 77 14.53 -27.97 -11.36
C LYS A 77 14.96 -29.23 -10.59
N SER A 78 14.53 -29.35 -9.34
CA SER A 78 14.85 -30.50 -8.49
C SER A 78 14.19 -31.79 -9.00
N LEU A 79 12.97 -31.71 -9.51
CA LEU A 79 12.26 -32.85 -10.10
C LEU A 79 12.90 -33.28 -11.41
N ASN A 80 13.22 -32.33 -12.30
CA ASN A 80 13.91 -32.63 -13.57
C ASN A 80 15.24 -33.33 -13.31
N ALA A 81 16.07 -32.82 -12.41
CA ALA A 81 17.35 -33.46 -12.06
C ALA A 81 17.18 -34.88 -11.49
N LYS A 82 16.13 -35.13 -10.70
CA LYS A 82 15.82 -36.48 -10.20
C LYS A 82 15.38 -37.41 -11.33
N ILE A 83 14.56 -36.92 -12.26
CA ILE A 83 14.11 -37.69 -13.43
C ILE A 83 15.32 -38.06 -14.30
N ASP A 84 16.18 -37.10 -14.64
CA ASP A 84 17.40 -37.34 -15.41
C ASP A 84 18.31 -38.39 -14.75
N SER A 85 18.44 -38.32 -13.41
CA SER A 85 19.22 -39.30 -12.66
C SER A 85 18.60 -40.69 -12.69
N VAL A 86 17.27 -40.79 -12.59
CA VAL A 86 16.55 -42.07 -12.69
C VAL A 86 16.69 -42.65 -14.09
N GLU A 87 16.51 -41.84 -15.14
CA GLU A 87 16.67 -42.25 -16.54
C GLU A 87 18.08 -42.82 -16.79
N LYS A 88 19.11 -42.09 -16.38
CA LYS A 88 20.51 -42.54 -16.51
C LYS A 88 20.76 -43.86 -15.80
N ASN A 89 20.24 -44.02 -14.58
CA ASN A 89 20.42 -45.24 -13.79
C ASN A 89 19.68 -46.44 -14.42
N LEU A 90 18.50 -46.22 -15.00
CA LEU A 90 17.76 -47.27 -15.69
C LEU A 90 18.45 -47.70 -16.99
N ASN A 91 18.92 -46.75 -17.80
CA ASN A 91 19.68 -47.04 -19.01
C ASN A 91 20.93 -47.86 -18.70
N ALA A 92 21.72 -47.45 -17.69
CA ALA A 92 22.91 -48.19 -17.27
C ALA A 92 22.61 -49.63 -16.80
N LYS A 93 21.46 -49.86 -16.15
CA LYS A 93 21.03 -51.21 -15.77
C LYS A 93 20.63 -52.05 -16.97
N ILE A 94 19.91 -51.48 -17.93
CA ILE A 94 19.51 -52.16 -19.16
C ILE A 94 20.74 -52.54 -19.99
N ASP A 95 21.70 -51.63 -20.13
CA ASP A 95 22.95 -51.89 -20.87
C ASP A 95 23.84 -52.97 -20.22
N SER A 96 23.59 -53.29 -18.94
CA SER A 96 24.34 -54.30 -18.19
C SER A 96 23.76 -55.72 -18.25
N VAL A 97 22.63 -55.90 -18.96
CA VAL A 97 21.92 -57.18 -19.18
C VAL A 97 22.22 -57.71 -20.57
#